data_AF-A0A0K1EK19-F1
#
_entry.id   AF-A0A0K1EK19-F1
#
_cell.length_a   1.000
_cell.length_b   1.000
_cell.length_c   1.000
_cell.angle_alpha   90.00
_cell.angle_beta   90.00
_cell.angle_gamma   90.00
#
_symmetry.space_group_name_H-M   'P 1'
#
loop_
_entity.id
_entity.type
_entity.pdbx_description
1 polymer ?
#
loop_
_entity_poly.entity_id
_entity_poly.type
_entity_poly.pdbx_seq_one_letter_code
_entity_poly.pdbx_strand_id
1 'polypeptide(L)'
;MLIAAHHLIDRLRHPRTRADDLAALRRRFAAVRPPTQAEDEAAQELRRQRLALSAALSEVTSCGGCAKGHPLPAGQWQGGHCCSGRTEGVFTDDEVAALRFAGTSHFDLMPPHAAHAGCVFRGPTGCSLRPEHRPNICVRYLCRELEDELRERGQLSAVKALSAELGRAFKNFVRLRPQEGPEDGMDGFPLG
;
A
#
# COMPACT_ATOMS: atom_id res chain seq x y z
N MET A 1 19.63 8.65 -12.16
CA MET A 1 20.23 7.47 -12.83
C MET A 1 20.11 6.16 -12.05
N LEU A 2 19.88 6.14 -10.73
CA LEU A 2 19.84 4.89 -9.94
C LEU A 2 18.63 3.98 -10.25
N ILE A 3 17.45 4.53 -10.57
CA ILE A 3 16.24 3.72 -10.82
C ILE A 3 16.40 2.80 -12.05
N ALA A 4 17.06 3.26 -13.11
CA ALA A 4 17.30 2.46 -14.30
C ALA A 4 18.22 1.27 -14.02
N ALA A 5 19.27 1.47 -13.23
CA ALA A 5 20.16 0.39 -12.79
C ALA A 5 19.42 -0.64 -11.92
N HIS A 6 18.59 -0.19 -10.97
CA HIS A 6 17.76 -1.09 -10.16
C HIS A 6 16.77 -1.87 -11.02
N HIS A 7 16.13 -1.23 -12.00
CA HIS A 7 15.20 -1.93 -12.90
C HIS A 7 15.89 -3.02 -13.71
N LEU A 8 17.11 -2.79 -14.20
CA LEU A 8 17.89 -3.83 -14.88
C LEU A 8 18.16 -5.02 -13.96
N ILE A 9 18.59 -4.76 -12.72
CA ILE A 9 18.83 -5.81 -11.72
C ILE A 9 17.53 -6.55 -11.39
N ASP A 10 16.42 -5.83 -11.22
CA ASP A 10 15.13 -6.42 -10.91
C ASP A 10 14.62 -7.31 -12.05
N ARG A 11 14.84 -6.93 -13.32
CA ARG A 11 14.50 -7.76 -14.48
C ARG A 11 15.31 -9.06 -14.57
N LEU A 12 16.49 -9.11 -13.95
CA LEU A 12 17.27 -10.34 -13.82
C LEU A 12 16.80 -11.21 -12.64
N ARG A 13 16.22 -10.59 -11.60
CA ARG A 13 15.86 -11.28 -10.34
C ARG A 13 14.38 -11.65 -10.23
N HIS A 14 13.52 -11.02 -11.02
CA HIS A 14 12.07 -11.12 -10.88
C HIS A 14 11.37 -11.26 -12.25
N PRO A 15 10.14 -11.79 -12.29
CA PRO A 15 9.32 -11.75 -13.49
C PRO A 15 9.19 -10.31 -14.00
N ARG A 16 9.20 -10.14 -15.34
CA ARG A 16 9.13 -8.82 -15.98
C ARG A 16 7.99 -7.96 -15.46
N THR A 17 6.81 -8.55 -15.25
CA THR A 17 5.63 -7.85 -14.74
C THR A 17 5.86 -7.24 -13.36
N ARG A 18 6.57 -7.91 -12.45
CA ARG A 18 6.93 -7.34 -11.13
C ARG A 18 7.97 -6.23 -11.28
N ALA A 19 9.00 -6.45 -12.09
CA ALA A 19 10.06 -5.47 -12.28
C ALA A 19 9.54 -4.15 -12.89
N ASP A 20 8.63 -4.24 -13.86
CA ASP A 20 8.03 -3.08 -14.52
C ASP A 20 7.11 -2.29 -13.56
N ASP A 21 6.25 -2.98 -12.79
CA ASP A 21 5.41 -2.35 -11.75
C ASP A 21 6.26 -1.68 -10.66
N LEU A 22 7.32 -2.34 -10.19
CA LEU A 22 8.20 -1.80 -9.15
C LEU A 22 8.96 -0.56 -9.64
N ALA A 23 9.44 -0.57 -10.88
CA ALA A 23 10.09 0.59 -11.48
C ALA A 23 9.11 1.77 -11.64
N ALA A 24 7.85 1.50 -12.02
CA ALA A 24 6.80 2.52 -12.07
C ALA A 24 6.54 3.13 -10.69
N LEU A 25 6.41 2.31 -9.66
CA LEU A 25 6.21 2.78 -8.29
C LEU A 25 7.40 3.60 -7.77
N ARG A 26 8.64 3.14 -7.99
CA ARG A 26 9.84 3.88 -7.57
C ARG A 26 9.98 5.23 -8.26
N ARG A 27 9.57 5.34 -9.54
CA ARG A 27 9.51 6.64 -10.25
C ARG A 27 8.52 7.59 -9.58
N ARG A 28 7.34 7.11 -9.18
CA ARG A 28 6.35 7.92 -8.45
C ARG A 28 6.91 8.42 -7.11
N PHE A 29 7.55 7.55 -6.33
CA PHE A 29 8.23 7.96 -5.08
C PHE A 29 9.33 9.01 -5.30
N ALA A 30 10.06 8.94 -6.41
CA ALA A 30 11.11 9.90 -6.74
C ALA A 30 10.58 11.24 -7.26
N ALA A 31 9.38 11.25 -7.87
CA ALA A 31 8.72 12.44 -8.40
C ALA A 31 7.98 13.25 -7.32
N VAL A 32 7.73 12.67 -6.14
CA VAL A 32 7.08 13.36 -5.02
C VAL A 32 7.94 14.54 -4.56
N ARG A 33 7.35 15.74 -4.56
CA ARG A 33 7.97 16.98 -4.07
C ARG A 33 8.32 16.91 -2.58
N PRO A 34 9.15 17.82 -2.04
CA PRO A 34 9.29 17.97 -0.59
C PRO A 34 7.96 18.34 0.10
N PRO A 35 7.69 17.84 1.33
CA PRO A 35 6.51 18.21 2.10
C PRO A 35 6.61 19.62 2.68
N THR A 36 5.47 20.25 2.93
CA THR A 36 5.37 21.34 3.90
C THR A 36 5.43 20.79 5.33
N GLN A 37 5.67 21.64 6.33
CA GLN A 37 5.70 21.22 7.73
C GLN A 37 4.40 20.51 8.16
N ALA A 38 3.23 21.05 7.82
CA ALA A 38 1.95 20.46 8.18
C ALA A 38 1.71 19.09 7.52
N GLU A 39 2.17 18.91 6.27
CA GLU A 39 2.10 17.62 5.58
C GLU A 39 3.05 16.59 6.19
N ASP A 40 4.25 17.00 6.58
CA ASP A 40 5.22 16.12 7.25
C ASP A 40 4.68 15.64 8.60
N GLU A 41 4.19 16.56 9.44
CA GLU A 41 3.58 16.23 10.73
C GLU A 41 2.39 15.26 10.57
N ALA A 42 1.50 15.53 9.60
CA ALA A 42 0.39 14.64 9.30
C ALA A 42 0.86 13.26 8.79
N ALA A 43 1.91 13.20 7.98
CA ALA A 43 2.48 11.95 7.49
C ALA A 43 3.16 11.12 8.59
N GLN A 44 3.86 11.77 9.53
CA GLN A 44 4.44 11.11 10.70
C GLN A 44 3.34 10.53 11.61
N GLU A 45 2.24 11.26 11.79
CA GLU A 45 1.08 10.77 12.53
C GLU A 45 0.46 9.53 11.86
N LEU A 46 0.31 9.54 10.53
CA LEU A 46 -0.12 8.37 9.77
C LEU A 46 0.81 7.17 9.98
N ARG A 47 2.13 7.39 9.97
CA ARG A 47 3.11 6.33 10.23
C ARG A 47 2.94 5.74 11.62
N ARG A 48 2.79 6.58 12.65
CA ARG A 48 2.57 6.15 14.03
C ARG A 48 1.31 5.29 14.15
N GLN A 49 0.20 5.74 13.58
CA GLN A 49 -1.07 5.02 13.60
C GLN A 49 -1.02 3.71 12.79
N ARG A 50 -0.35 3.69 11.63
CA ARG A 50 -0.12 2.45 10.86
C ARG A 50 0.64 1.41 11.69
N LEU A 51 1.69 1.83 12.40
CA LEU A 51 2.47 0.94 13.25
C LEU A 51 1.63 0.39 14.42
N ALA A 52 0.84 1.24 15.07
CA ALA A 52 -0.06 0.81 16.14
C ALA A 52 -1.10 -0.20 15.65
N LEU A 53 -1.75 0.07 14.50
CA LEU A 53 -2.72 -0.84 13.91
C LEU A 53 -2.07 -2.15 13.45
N SER A 54 -0.89 -2.08 12.83
CA SER A 54 -0.15 -3.29 12.43
C SER A 54 0.28 -4.13 13.63
N ALA A 55 0.63 -3.52 14.75
CA ALA A 55 0.97 -4.23 15.97
C ALA A 55 -0.27 -4.95 16.53
N ALA A 56 -1.43 -4.29 16.55
CA ALA A 56 -2.70 -4.90 16.97
C ALA A 56 -3.12 -6.09 16.08
N LEU A 57 -2.69 -6.10 14.81
CA LEU A 57 -2.95 -7.18 13.86
C LEU A 57 -1.85 -8.25 13.79
N SER A 58 -0.76 -8.13 14.55
CA SER A 58 0.43 -9.00 14.38
C SER A 58 0.16 -10.50 14.63
N GLU A 59 -0.77 -10.79 15.52
CA GLU A 59 -1.12 -12.15 15.96
C GLU A 59 -2.27 -12.79 15.17
N VAL A 60 -2.71 -12.16 14.06
CA VAL A 60 -3.84 -12.68 13.27
C VAL A 60 -3.39 -13.79 12.33
N THR A 61 -4.19 -14.85 12.23
CA THR A 61 -3.85 -16.06 11.47
C THR A 61 -4.76 -16.28 10.26
N SER A 62 -5.97 -15.70 10.25
CA SER A 62 -6.95 -15.77 9.15
C SER A 62 -6.37 -15.36 7.80
N CYS A 63 -5.47 -14.37 7.80
CA CYS A 63 -4.78 -13.89 6.60
C CYS A 63 -3.91 -14.95 5.90
N GLY A 64 -3.45 -15.98 6.62
CA GLY A 64 -2.56 -17.03 6.08
C GLY A 64 -3.24 -18.00 5.11
N GLY A 65 -4.57 -18.14 5.19
CA GLY A 65 -5.34 -19.10 4.39
C GLY A 65 -6.45 -18.48 3.52
N CYS A 66 -6.68 -17.17 3.60
CA CYS A 66 -7.84 -16.51 3.00
C CYS A 66 -7.87 -16.51 1.46
N ALA A 67 -6.78 -16.87 0.79
CA ALA A 67 -6.71 -16.97 -0.67
C ALA A 67 -6.73 -18.41 -1.19
N LYS A 68 -6.83 -19.42 -0.31
CA LYS A 68 -6.88 -20.83 -0.69
C LYS A 68 -8.09 -21.11 -1.58
N GLY A 69 -7.84 -21.70 -2.75
CA GLY A 69 -8.91 -22.06 -3.71
C GLY A 69 -9.43 -20.93 -4.59
N HIS A 70 -8.92 -19.70 -4.43
CA HIS A 70 -9.27 -18.60 -5.33
C HIS A 70 -8.63 -18.79 -6.73
N PRO A 71 -9.20 -18.20 -7.79
CA PRO A 71 -8.56 -18.18 -9.11
C PRO A 71 -7.25 -17.36 -9.08
N LEU A 72 -6.35 -17.62 -10.03
CA LEU A 72 -5.17 -16.80 -10.25
C LEU A 72 -5.59 -15.37 -10.66
N PRO A 73 -4.84 -14.32 -10.25
CA PRO A 73 -3.59 -14.35 -9.47
C PRO A 73 -3.82 -14.45 -7.94
N ALA A 74 -5.05 -14.35 -7.46
CA ALA A 74 -5.35 -14.37 -6.03
C ALA A 74 -4.95 -15.70 -5.39
N GLY A 75 -5.30 -16.85 -5.97
CA GLY A 75 -4.95 -18.17 -5.46
C GLY A 75 -3.50 -18.61 -5.68
N GLN A 76 -2.62 -17.74 -6.19
CA GLN A 76 -1.20 -18.07 -6.37
C GLN A 76 -0.53 -18.44 -5.03
N TRP A 77 -0.99 -17.84 -3.93
CA TRP A 77 -0.55 -18.11 -2.56
C TRP A 77 -1.76 -18.41 -1.67
N GLN A 78 -1.55 -19.11 -0.55
CA GLN A 78 -2.63 -19.48 0.36
C GLN A 78 -3.26 -18.28 1.07
N GLY A 79 -2.51 -17.19 1.27
CA GLY A 79 -2.94 -16.02 2.03
C GLY A 79 -2.96 -14.71 1.24
N GLY A 80 -3.54 -13.69 1.87
CA GLY A 80 -3.54 -12.32 1.36
C GLY A 80 -4.39 -12.11 0.10
N HIS A 81 -5.64 -12.60 0.10
CA HIS A 81 -6.58 -12.36 -1.00
C HIS A 81 -6.76 -10.87 -1.29
N CYS A 82 -6.97 -10.06 -0.24
CA CYS A 82 -7.06 -8.60 -0.35
C CYS A 82 -5.79 -7.93 -0.90
N CYS A 83 -4.62 -8.55 -0.71
CA CYS A 83 -3.33 -8.08 -1.22
C CYS A 83 -3.07 -8.48 -2.69
N SER A 84 -4.00 -9.22 -3.33
CA SER A 84 -3.86 -9.67 -4.72
C SER A 84 -4.24 -8.60 -5.77
N GLY A 85 -4.67 -7.41 -5.33
CA GLY A 85 -4.94 -6.28 -6.21
C GLY A 85 -3.69 -5.72 -6.91
N ARG A 86 -3.90 -4.85 -7.91
CA ARG A 86 -2.80 -4.19 -8.63
C ARG A 86 -2.03 -3.24 -7.73
N THR A 87 -0.71 -3.18 -7.89
CA THR A 87 0.18 -2.30 -7.13
C THR A 87 -0.28 -0.84 -7.15
N GLU A 88 -0.68 -0.31 -8.31
CA GLU A 88 -1.15 1.07 -8.43
C GLU A 88 -2.44 1.37 -7.65
N GLY A 89 -3.33 0.38 -7.49
CA GLY A 89 -4.58 0.55 -6.75
C GLY A 89 -4.36 0.57 -5.25
N VAL A 90 -3.27 -0.05 -4.78
CA VAL A 90 -2.87 -0.06 -3.37
C VAL A 90 -2.00 1.14 -3.02
N PHE A 91 -1.14 1.57 -3.96
CA PHE A 91 -0.30 2.74 -3.85
C PHE A 91 -0.89 3.88 -4.68
N THR A 92 -1.97 4.51 -4.23
CA THR A 92 -2.49 5.75 -4.85
C THR A 92 -1.50 6.90 -4.69
N ASP A 93 -1.69 8.02 -5.40
CA ASP A 93 -0.76 9.16 -5.29
C ASP A 93 -0.71 9.74 -3.87
N ASP A 94 -1.86 9.77 -3.19
CA ASP A 94 -1.94 10.16 -1.78
C ASP A 94 -1.19 9.21 -0.85
N GLU A 95 -1.30 7.89 -1.09
CA GLU A 95 -0.55 6.88 -0.30
C GLU A 95 0.96 7.00 -0.54
N VAL A 96 1.36 7.21 -1.80
CA VAL A 96 2.77 7.42 -2.16
C VAL A 96 3.31 8.69 -1.49
N ALA A 97 2.57 9.79 -1.54
CA ALA A 97 2.97 11.04 -0.88
C ALA A 97 3.06 10.86 0.65
N ALA A 98 2.04 10.27 1.28
CA ALA A 98 2.03 10.02 2.71
C ALA A 98 3.20 9.16 3.17
N LEU A 99 3.52 8.09 2.43
CA LEU A 99 4.65 7.22 2.74
C LEU A 99 5.99 7.96 2.56
N ARG A 100 6.13 8.70 1.47
CA ARG A 100 7.36 9.44 1.15
C ARG A 100 7.64 10.56 2.15
N PHE A 101 6.61 11.29 2.58
CA PHE A 101 6.70 12.35 3.59
C PHE A 101 7.01 11.75 4.96
N ALA A 102 6.43 10.59 5.29
CA ALA A 102 6.78 9.83 6.49
C ALA A 102 8.19 9.18 6.46
N GLY A 103 9.01 9.47 5.44
CA GLY A 103 10.39 9.02 5.33
C GLY A 103 10.61 7.70 4.60
N THR A 104 9.60 7.13 3.94
CA THR A 104 9.79 5.95 3.08
C THR A 104 10.53 6.34 1.81
N SER A 105 11.64 5.67 1.52
CA SER A 105 12.42 5.84 0.31
C SER A 105 12.12 4.74 -0.71
N HIS A 106 12.48 4.98 -1.97
CA HIS A 106 12.42 3.97 -3.03
C HIS A 106 13.32 2.75 -2.76
N PHE A 107 14.33 2.89 -1.89
CA PHE A 107 15.18 1.79 -1.43
C PHE A 107 14.50 0.87 -0.41
N ASP A 108 13.49 1.37 0.33
CA ASP A 108 12.71 0.55 1.26
C ASP A 108 11.71 -0.37 0.54
N LEU A 109 11.46 -0.09 -0.75
CA LEU A 109 10.52 -0.82 -1.60
C LEU A 109 11.19 -2.09 -2.15
N MET A 110 11.33 -3.08 -1.28
CA MET A 110 11.98 -4.36 -1.58
C MET A 110 10.94 -5.45 -1.89
N PRO A 111 10.89 -5.99 -3.12
CA PRO A 111 9.99 -7.08 -3.48
C PRO A 111 10.48 -8.44 -2.94
N PRO A 112 9.63 -9.46 -2.84
CA PRO A 112 10.05 -10.81 -2.54
C PRO A 112 10.67 -11.51 -3.77
N HIS A 113 11.54 -12.49 -3.52
CA HIS A 113 12.04 -13.42 -4.55
C HIS A 113 11.04 -14.56 -4.79
N ALA A 114 9.99 -14.28 -5.56
CA ALA A 114 8.94 -15.25 -5.88
C ALA A 114 8.22 -14.91 -7.20
N ALA A 115 7.22 -15.71 -7.60
CA ALA A 115 6.30 -15.35 -8.68
C ALA A 115 5.53 -14.04 -8.39
N HIS A 116 5.10 -13.34 -9.44
CA HIS A 116 4.28 -12.13 -9.34
C HIS A 116 2.79 -12.48 -9.27
N ALA A 117 2.08 -11.93 -8.28
CA ALA A 117 0.73 -12.39 -7.90
C ALA A 117 -0.20 -11.25 -7.44
N GLY A 118 -0.25 -10.15 -8.19
CA GLY A 118 -0.99 -8.94 -7.80
C GLY A 118 -0.04 -7.84 -7.37
N CYS A 119 -0.11 -7.39 -6.12
CA CYS A 119 0.80 -6.36 -5.61
C CYS A 119 2.25 -6.84 -5.68
N VAL A 120 3.18 -5.98 -6.12
CA VAL A 120 4.60 -6.34 -6.28
C VAL A 120 5.26 -6.86 -5.01
N PHE A 121 4.75 -6.46 -3.84
CA PHE A 121 5.29 -6.85 -2.53
C PHE A 121 4.65 -8.13 -1.96
N ARG A 122 3.64 -8.69 -2.64
CA ARG A 122 3.00 -9.93 -2.20
C ARG A 122 3.89 -11.13 -2.53
N GLY A 123 4.16 -11.95 -1.51
CA GLY A 123 4.94 -13.18 -1.61
C GLY A 123 4.24 -14.37 -0.92
N PRO A 124 4.89 -15.55 -0.95
CA PRO A 124 4.31 -16.80 -0.44
C PRO A 124 4.01 -16.79 1.06
N THR A 125 4.78 -16.02 1.85
CA THR A 125 4.66 -15.92 3.30
C THR A 125 4.04 -14.60 3.76
N GLY A 126 3.51 -13.78 2.85
CA GLY A 126 2.91 -12.48 3.15
C GLY A 126 3.55 -11.33 2.38
N CYS A 127 3.41 -10.11 2.92
CA CYS A 127 3.96 -8.90 2.33
C CYS A 127 5.45 -8.74 2.68
N SER A 128 6.29 -8.46 1.68
CA SER A 128 7.73 -8.23 1.88
C SER A 128 8.07 -6.89 2.52
N LEU A 129 7.14 -5.92 2.50
CA LEU A 129 7.36 -4.62 3.12
C LEU A 129 7.23 -4.70 4.64
N ARG A 130 8.10 -3.96 5.33
CA ARG A 130 7.94 -3.66 6.75
C ARG A 130 6.69 -2.80 6.98
N PRO A 131 5.98 -2.94 8.12
CA PRO A 131 4.75 -2.22 8.39
C PRO A 131 4.79 -0.70 8.15
N GLU A 132 5.90 -0.03 8.47
CA GLU A 132 6.08 1.41 8.28
C GLU A 132 6.00 1.87 6.81
N HIS A 133 6.29 0.97 5.87
CA HIS A 133 6.32 1.25 4.43
C HIS A 133 5.08 0.75 3.68
N ARG A 134 4.13 0.14 4.40
CA ARG A 134 2.87 -0.34 3.81
C ARG A 134 1.88 0.83 3.69
N PRO A 135 1.14 0.94 2.57
CA PRO A 135 0.02 1.88 2.44
C PRO A 135 -1.01 1.72 3.56
N ASN A 136 -1.73 2.78 3.87
CA ASN A 136 -2.73 2.77 4.95
C ASN A 136 -3.84 1.74 4.66
N ILE A 137 -4.24 1.59 3.40
CA ILE A 137 -5.26 0.59 3.02
C ILE A 137 -4.87 -0.84 3.42
N CYS A 138 -3.57 -1.18 3.42
CA CYS A 138 -3.08 -2.52 3.75
C CYS A 138 -3.30 -2.92 5.21
N VAL A 139 -3.44 -1.95 6.12
CA VAL A 139 -3.68 -2.20 7.55
C VAL A 139 -5.11 -1.84 7.97
N ARG A 140 -5.79 -0.98 7.22
CA ARG A 140 -7.16 -0.55 7.53
C ARG A 140 -8.24 -1.51 7.05
N TYR A 141 -7.99 -2.23 5.96
CA TYR A 141 -8.98 -3.14 5.42
C TYR A 141 -9.15 -4.36 6.32
N LEU A 142 -10.33 -4.48 6.93
CA LEU A 142 -10.72 -5.63 7.75
C LEU A 142 -11.73 -6.46 6.95
N CYS A 143 -11.29 -7.59 6.39
CA CYS A 143 -12.20 -8.54 5.75
C CYS A 143 -13.04 -9.27 6.80
N ARG A 144 -14.07 -9.99 6.35
CA ARG A 144 -15.00 -10.69 7.25
C ARG A 144 -14.27 -11.70 8.14
N GLU A 145 -13.38 -12.51 7.57
CA GLU A 145 -12.60 -13.52 8.29
C GLU A 145 -11.73 -12.90 9.37
N LEU A 146 -11.12 -11.75 9.07
CA LEU A 146 -10.31 -11.00 10.02
C LEU A 146 -11.16 -10.37 11.11
N GLU A 147 -12.34 -9.82 10.77
CA GLU A 147 -13.27 -9.30 11.77
C GLU A 147 -13.80 -10.38 12.71
N ASP A 148 -14.07 -11.58 12.19
CA ASP A 148 -14.55 -12.72 12.96
C ASP A 148 -13.47 -13.19 13.95
N GLU A 149 -12.23 -13.38 13.50
CA GLU A 149 -11.09 -13.71 14.37
C GLU A 149 -10.86 -12.65 15.46
N LEU A 150 -10.87 -11.37 15.10
CA LEU A 150 -10.69 -10.28 16.07
C LEU A 150 -11.85 -10.22 17.07
N ARG A 151 -13.06 -10.64 16.69
CA ARG A 151 -14.22 -10.71 17.59
C ARG A 151 -14.04 -11.83 18.61
N GLU A 152 -13.64 -13.01 18.16
CA GLU A 152 -13.36 -14.16 19.03
C GLU A 152 -12.26 -13.84 20.05
N ARG A 153 -11.27 -13.02 19.64
CA ARG A 153 -10.18 -12.55 20.50
C ARG A 153 -10.55 -11.38 21.41
N GLY A 154 -11.77 -10.84 21.31
CA GLY A 154 -12.21 -9.66 22.08
C GLY A 154 -11.49 -8.35 21.70
N GLN A 155 -10.82 -8.30 20.55
CA GLN A 155 -9.99 -7.18 20.11
C GLN A 155 -10.67 -6.30 19.04
N LEU A 156 -11.78 -6.77 18.44
CA LEU A 156 -12.43 -6.12 17.31
C LEU A 156 -12.74 -4.64 17.54
N SER A 157 -13.31 -4.28 18.69
CA SER A 157 -13.69 -2.90 19.00
C SER A 157 -12.47 -1.97 19.04
N ALA A 158 -11.39 -2.40 19.68
CA ALA A 158 -10.14 -1.62 19.76
C ALA A 158 -9.50 -1.46 18.37
N VAL A 159 -9.44 -2.53 17.57
CA VAL A 159 -8.91 -2.48 16.21
C VAL A 159 -9.75 -1.59 15.29
N LYS A 160 -11.08 -1.64 15.39
CA LYS A 160 -11.98 -0.75 14.63
C LYS A 160 -11.79 0.71 15.01
N ALA A 161 -11.57 1.02 16.29
CA ALA A 161 -11.25 2.38 16.73
C ALA A 161 -9.95 2.89 16.07
N LEU A 162 -8.87 2.10 16.13
CA LEU A 162 -7.59 2.41 15.48
C LEU A 162 -7.74 2.58 13.96
N SER A 163 -8.48 1.70 13.29
CA SER A 163 -8.73 1.80 11.83
C SER A 163 -9.52 3.06 11.46
N ALA A 164 -10.47 3.47 12.31
CA ALA A 164 -11.24 4.70 12.12
C ALA A 164 -10.40 5.95 12.36
N GLU A 165 -9.51 5.95 13.37
CA GLU A 165 -8.54 7.01 13.62
C GLU A 165 -7.60 7.20 12.43
N LEU A 166 -7.01 6.10 11.94
CA LEU A 166 -6.16 6.11 10.74
C LEU A 166 -6.91 6.61 9.51
N GLY A 167 -8.19 6.27 9.38
CA GLY A 167 -9.03 6.79 8.31
C GLY A 167 -9.28 8.29 8.39
N ARG A 168 -9.47 8.83 9.60
CA ARG A 168 -9.62 10.28 9.80
C ARG A 168 -8.31 11.02 9.54
N ALA A 169 -7.20 10.51 10.06
CA ALA A 169 -5.88 11.09 9.82
C ALA A 169 -5.54 11.11 8.32
N PHE A 170 -5.86 10.04 7.59
CA PHE A 170 -5.58 9.99 6.14
C PHE A 170 -6.44 10.99 5.37
N LYS A 171 -7.73 11.12 5.71
CA LYS A 171 -8.58 12.17 5.13
C LYS A 171 -8.05 13.58 5.41
N ASN A 172 -7.52 13.81 6.62
CA ASN A 172 -6.92 15.10 6.97
C ASN A 172 -5.66 15.36 6.16
N PHE A 173 -4.78 14.36 6.02
CA PHE A 173 -3.60 14.45 5.15
C PHE A 173 -3.96 14.81 3.70
N VAL A 174 -4.94 14.12 3.11
CA VAL A 174 -5.39 14.40 1.73
C VAL A 174 -5.94 15.82 1.58
N ARG A 175 -6.58 16.38 2.61
CA ARG A 175 -7.05 17.79 2.58
C ARG A 175 -5.91 18.82 2.60
N LEU A 176 -4.76 18.47 3.18
CA LEU A 176 -3.57 19.32 3.17
C LEU A 176 -2.83 19.28 1.83
N ARG A 177 -3.07 18.22 1.04
CA ARG A 177 -2.48 18.09 -0.29
C ARG A 177 -3.10 19.13 -1.22
N PRO A 178 -2.28 19.86 -2.00
CA PRO A 178 -2.81 20.64 -3.10
C PRO A 178 -3.58 19.69 -4.02
N GLN A 179 -4.83 20.01 -4.29
CA GLN A 179 -5.61 19.29 -5.29
C GLN A 179 -4.96 19.63 -6.63
N GLU A 180 -4.29 18.66 -7.24
CA GLU A 180 -3.94 18.77 -8.65
C GLU A 180 -5.27 18.69 -9.40
N GLY A 181 -5.82 19.87 -9.74
CA GLY A 181 -6.95 19.96 -10.64
C GLY A 181 -6.57 19.33 -11.99
N PRO A 182 -7.51 18.76 -12.74
CA PRO A 182 -7.24 18.37 -14.12
C PRO A 182 -6.72 19.61 -14.85
N GLU A 183 -5.56 19.50 -15.50
CA GLU A 183 -5.12 20.49 -16.48
C GLU A 183 -6.29 20.72 -17.46
N ASP A 184 -6.73 21.96 -17.59
CA ASP A 184 -7.75 22.38 -18.54
C ASP A 184 -7.35 21.89 -19.94
N GLY A 185 -8.00 20.79 -20.34
CA GLY A 185 -7.84 20.11 -21.61
C GLY A 185 -9.20 19.58 -22.09
N MET A 186 -10.25 20.39 -21.97
CA MET A 186 -11.45 20.24 -22.78
C MET A 186 -11.40 21.26 -23.92
N ASP A 187 -10.59 20.94 -24.93
CA ASP A 187 -10.89 21.39 -26.28
C ASP A 187 -12.28 20.86 -26.66
N GLY A 188 -13.13 21.80 -27.07
CA GLY A 188 -14.55 21.61 -27.23
C GLY A 188 -14.96 20.46 -28.14
N PHE A 189 -15.97 19.73 -27.71
CA PHE A 189 -16.86 19.00 -28.60
C PHE A 189 -18.20 19.74 -28.66
N PRO A 190 -18.60 20.30 -29.81
CA PRO A 190 -19.95 20.81 -29.97
C PRO A 190 -20.89 19.61 -30.14
N LEU A 191 -21.96 19.57 -29.35
CA LEU A 191 -23.10 18.72 -29.63
C LEU A 191 -23.93 19.38 -30.73
N GLY A 192 -23.94 18.73 -31.90
CA GLY A 192 -24.89 18.90 -32.99
C GLY A 192 -25.22 17.54 -33.56
#